data_AF-A0A363MVQ3-F1
#
_entry.id   AF-A0A363MVQ3-F1
#
_cell.length_a   1.000
_cell.length_b   1.000
_cell.length_c   1.000
_cell.angle_alpha   90.00
_cell.angle_beta   90.00
_cell.angle_gamma   90.00
#
_symmetry.space_group_name_H-M   'P 1'
#
loop_
_entity.id
_entity.type
_entity.pdbx_description
1 polymer ?
#
loop_
_entity_poly.entity_id
_entity_poly.type
_entity_poly.pdbx_seq_one_letter_code
_entity_poly.pdbx_strand_id
1 'polypeptide(L)'
;MKITAKILTVLISLALFSCEVSKSDTEGYIDKFYSNKIAFEKVAEKIYADKELTKRTGRRIPENKIDPEIKNDLEKLGIESFTIYKANCKKDIEVEFILNWTKNATLYLVKNNCNFDRSKIGYHSKTTMIEVWGLGNGWIMWIDYDFI
;
A
#
# COMPACT_ATOMS: atom_id res chain seq x y z
N MET A 1 14.47 -43.94 19.91
CA MET A 1 14.97 -43.03 18.84
C MET A 1 15.54 -41.79 19.51
N LYS A 2 16.86 -41.61 19.54
CA LYS A 2 17.49 -40.39 20.07
C LYS A 2 17.56 -39.38 18.93
N ILE A 3 16.67 -38.39 18.93
CA ILE A 3 16.80 -37.22 18.07
C ILE A 3 18.06 -36.50 18.55
N THR A 4 19.14 -36.60 17.78
CA THR A 4 20.41 -35.93 18.08
C THR A 4 20.18 -34.42 18.00
N ALA A 5 20.76 -33.66 18.93
CA ALA A 5 20.62 -32.20 19.02
C ALA A 5 20.87 -31.47 17.67
N LYS A 6 21.68 -32.07 16.79
CA LYS A 6 21.93 -31.61 15.41
C LYS A 6 20.67 -31.53 14.53
N ILE A 7 19.72 -32.47 14.66
CA ILE A 7 18.47 -32.48 13.91
C ILE A 7 17.56 -31.34 14.37
N LEU A 8 17.56 -31.03 15.67
CA LEU A 8 16.80 -29.93 16.25
C LEU A 8 17.34 -28.56 15.78
N THR A 9 18.66 -28.40 15.67
CA THR A 9 19.28 -27.15 15.17
C THR A 9 18.96 -26.88 13.70
N VAL A 10 18.88 -27.92 12.87
CA VAL A 10 18.50 -27.80 11.44
C VAL A 10 17.02 -27.43 11.28
N LEU A 11 16.13 -27.96 12.12
CA LEU A 11 14.70 -27.62 12.10
C LEU A 11 14.42 -26.18 12.57
N ILE A 12 15.17 -25.67 13.56
CA ILE A 12 15.05 -24.29 14.02
C ILE A 12 15.58 -23.30 12.98
N SER A 13 16.62 -23.65 12.23
CA SER A 13 17.17 -22.79 11.16
C SER A 13 16.29 -22.76 9.90
N LEU A 14 15.53 -23.83 9.61
CA LEU A 14 14.50 -23.83 8.56
C LEU A 14 13.22 -23.05 8.93
N ALA A 15 12.95 -22.85 10.23
CA ALA A 15 11.83 -22.02 10.70
C ALA A 15 12.14 -20.50 10.66
N LEU A 16 13.39 -20.13 10.35
CA LEU A 16 13.85 -18.74 10.22
C LEU A 16 13.97 -18.29 8.75
N PHE A 17 13.39 -19.04 7.79
CA PHE A 17 13.20 -18.51 6.44
C PHE A 17 12.37 -17.23 6.55
N SER A 18 13.06 -16.11 6.33
CA SER A 18 12.55 -14.77 6.58
C SER A 18 11.25 -14.55 5.81
N CYS A 19 10.25 -14.01 6.52
CA CYS A 19 9.04 -13.47 5.95
C CYS A 19 9.37 -12.15 5.22
N GLU A 20 10.18 -12.21 4.17
CA GLU A 20 10.47 -11.05 3.31
C GLU A 20 9.56 -11.05 2.08
N VAL A 21 9.15 -9.87 1.64
CA VAL A 21 8.44 -9.71 0.37
C VAL A 21 9.41 -9.99 -0.77
N SER A 22 9.10 -11.01 -1.57
CA SER A 22 9.90 -11.42 -2.73
C SER A 22 9.56 -10.59 -3.97
N LYS A 23 10.39 -10.70 -5.01
CA LYS A 23 10.08 -10.09 -6.32
C LYS A 23 8.75 -10.60 -6.89
N SER A 24 8.44 -11.88 -6.71
CA SER A 24 7.19 -12.49 -7.18
C SER A 24 5.98 -11.91 -6.45
N ASP A 25 6.12 -11.60 -5.16
CA ASP A 25 5.06 -10.97 -4.39
C ASP A 25 4.80 -9.55 -4.91
N THR A 26 5.87 -8.78 -5.15
CA THR A 26 5.79 -7.43 -5.72
C THR A 26 5.10 -7.42 -7.09
N GLU A 27 5.47 -8.34 -7.99
CA GLU A 27 4.80 -8.52 -9.28
C GLU A 27 3.30 -8.85 -9.09
N GLY A 28 2.99 -9.74 -8.14
CA GLY A 28 1.61 -10.07 -7.79
C GLY A 28 0.79 -8.89 -7.24
N TYR A 29 1.40 -8.00 -6.45
CA TYR A 29 0.74 -6.78 -5.98
C TYR A 29 0.44 -5.81 -7.13
N ILE A 30 1.40 -5.64 -8.04
CA ILE A 30 1.22 -4.79 -9.23
C ILE A 30 0.09 -5.33 -10.11
N ASP A 31 0.05 -6.64 -10.35
CA ASP A 31 -1.02 -7.28 -11.13
C ASP A 31 -2.38 -7.15 -10.45
N LYS A 32 -2.43 -7.31 -9.12
CA LYS A 32 -3.64 -7.12 -8.33
C LYS A 32 -4.13 -5.67 -8.38
N PHE A 33 -3.23 -4.69 -8.35
CA PHE A 33 -3.56 -3.29 -8.58
C PHE A 33 -4.16 -3.10 -9.97
N TYR A 34 -3.49 -3.54 -11.03
CA TYR A 34 -3.98 -3.33 -12.40
C TYR A 34 -5.33 -3.99 -12.65
N SER A 35 -5.56 -5.18 -12.08
CA SER A 35 -6.84 -5.89 -12.15
C SER A 35 -7.99 -5.14 -11.46
N ASN A 36 -7.67 -4.30 -10.47
CA ASN A 36 -8.65 -3.53 -9.68
C ASN A 36 -8.54 -2.02 -9.89
N LYS A 37 -7.75 -1.56 -10.87
CA LYS A 37 -7.39 -0.14 -11.02
C LYS A 37 -8.63 0.76 -11.08
N ILE A 38 -9.66 0.35 -11.82
CA ILE A 38 -10.91 1.12 -11.94
C ILE A 38 -11.61 1.29 -10.58
N ALA A 39 -11.58 0.26 -9.72
CA ALA A 39 -12.17 0.35 -8.39
C ALA A 39 -11.35 1.26 -7.47
N PHE A 40 -10.02 1.20 -7.55
CA PHE A 40 -9.14 2.14 -6.86
C PHE A 40 -9.39 3.60 -7.29
N GLU A 41 -9.52 3.87 -8.59
CA GLU A 41 -9.84 5.22 -9.10
C GLU A 41 -11.17 5.71 -8.55
N LYS A 42 -12.22 4.89 -8.59
CA LYS A 42 -13.55 5.25 -8.05
C LYS A 42 -13.52 5.59 -6.57
N VAL A 43 -12.78 4.81 -5.77
CA VAL A 43 -12.64 5.08 -4.33
C VAL A 43 -11.89 6.39 -4.10
N ALA A 44 -10.81 6.64 -4.83
CA ALA A 44 -10.09 7.91 -4.74
C ALA A 44 -10.98 9.10 -5.13
N GLU A 45 -11.76 8.98 -6.20
CA GLU A 45 -12.73 10.02 -6.64
C GLU A 45 -13.80 10.30 -5.58
N LYS A 46 -14.36 9.26 -4.95
CA LYS A 46 -15.32 9.42 -3.84
C LYS A 46 -14.69 10.18 -2.67
N ILE A 47 -13.45 9.85 -2.30
CA ILE A 47 -12.72 10.54 -1.23
C ILE A 47 -12.45 12.00 -1.60
N TYR A 48 -12.08 12.28 -2.86
CA TYR A 48 -11.85 13.64 -3.35
C TYR A 48 -13.12 14.50 -3.36
N ALA A 49 -14.27 13.89 -3.65
CA ALA A 49 -15.56 14.58 -3.65
C ALA A 49 -16.10 14.87 -2.24
N ASP A 50 -15.64 14.14 -1.22
CA ASP A 50 -16.09 14.30 0.16
C ASP A 50 -15.41 15.49 0.86
N LYS A 51 -16.16 16.59 1.00
CA LYS A 51 -15.70 17.82 1.67
C LYS A 51 -15.37 17.64 3.16
N GLU A 52 -15.99 16.68 3.84
CA GLU A 52 -15.75 16.45 5.27
C GLU A 52 -14.48 15.62 5.49
N LEU A 53 -14.22 14.65 4.62
CA LEU A 53 -12.96 13.92 4.61
C LEU A 53 -11.79 14.82 4.24
N THR A 54 -11.91 15.59 3.15
CA THR A 54 -10.82 16.44 2.65
C THR A 54 -10.46 17.60 3.59
N LYS A 55 -11.32 17.99 4.54
CA LYS A 55 -10.96 18.92 5.63
C LYS A 55 -9.98 18.32 6.66
N ARG A 56 -9.84 17.00 6.71
CA ARG A 56 -9.05 16.27 7.72
C ARG A 56 -7.62 15.96 7.27
N THR A 57 -7.07 16.78 6.37
CA THR A 57 -5.72 16.58 5.82
C THR A 57 -4.65 16.41 6.91
N GLY A 58 -3.72 15.47 6.72
CA GLY A 58 -2.57 15.23 7.58
C GLY A 58 -2.86 14.34 8.80
N ARG A 59 -4.02 13.65 8.83
CA ARG A 59 -4.38 12.72 9.91
C ARG A 59 -5.07 11.48 9.34
N ARG A 60 -4.85 10.32 9.96
CA ARG A 60 -5.63 9.09 9.69
C ARG A 60 -7.11 9.39 9.91
N ILE A 61 -7.95 9.00 8.95
CA ILE A 61 -9.40 9.21 9.05
C ILE A 61 -9.99 8.15 9.98
N PRO A 62 -10.71 8.52 11.05
CA PRO A 62 -11.40 7.55 11.90
C PRO A 62 -12.48 6.80 11.11
N GLU A 63 -12.60 5.49 11.31
CA GLU A 63 -13.58 4.67 10.56
C GLU A 63 -15.02 5.17 10.69
N ASN A 64 -15.40 5.69 11.86
CA ASN A 64 -16.75 6.24 12.10
C ASN A 64 -17.02 7.58 11.39
N LYS A 65 -16.04 8.12 10.67
CA LYS A 65 -16.16 9.31 9.81
C LYS A 65 -16.17 8.98 8.33
N ILE A 66 -16.04 7.70 7.96
CA ILE A 66 -16.07 7.24 6.58
C ILE A 66 -17.50 6.87 6.24
N ASP A 67 -17.99 7.35 5.10
CA ASP A 67 -19.28 6.91 4.56
C ASP A 67 -19.32 5.38 4.40
N PRO A 68 -20.42 4.69 4.79
CA PRO A 68 -20.49 3.23 4.70
C PRO A 68 -20.23 2.65 3.30
N GLU A 69 -20.60 3.37 2.24
CA GLU A 69 -20.32 2.95 0.87
C GLU A 69 -18.82 2.99 0.57
N ILE A 70 -18.14 4.08 0.95
CA ILE A 70 -16.68 4.19 0.84
C ILE A 70 -16.02 3.09 1.67
N LYS A 71 -16.48 2.86 2.91
CA LYS A 71 -15.95 1.81 3.79
C LYS A 71 -16.02 0.42 3.14
N ASN A 72 -17.17 0.06 2.57
CA ASN A 72 -17.35 -1.23 1.89
C ASN A 72 -16.42 -1.38 0.67
N ASP A 73 -16.20 -0.31 -0.09
CA ASP A 73 -15.28 -0.34 -1.23
C ASP A 73 -13.82 -0.46 -0.77
N LEU A 74 -13.43 0.21 0.33
CA LEU A 74 -12.11 0.07 0.96
C LEU A 74 -11.85 -1.39 1.38
N GLU A 75 -12.81 -2.00 2.08
CA GLU A 75 -12.71 -3.39 2.56
C GLU A 75 -12.55 -4.39 1.41
N LYS A 76 -13.35 -4.25 0.34
CA LYS A 76 -13.25 -5.11 -0.87
C LYS A 76 -11.90 -5.03 -1.56
N LEU A 77 -11.24 -3.87 -1.51
CA LEU A 77 -9.92 -3.66 -2.10
C LEU A 77 -8.78 -4.09 -1.18
N GLY A 78 -9.09 -4.50 0.06
CA GLY A 78 -8.08 -4.80 1.08
C GLY A 78 -7.34 -3.55 1.56
N ILE A 79 -8.01 -2.41 1.58
CA ILE A 79 -7.49 -1.17 2.17
C ILE A 79 -7.84 -1.18 3.66
N GLU A 80 -6.83 -1.19 4.52
CA GLU A 80 -7.01 -1.15 5.97
C GLU A 80 -7.31 0.27 6.46
N SER A 81 -6.63 1.26 5.89
CA SER A 81 -6.85 2.66 6.23
C SER A 81 -6.32 3.58 5.14
N PHE A 82 -6.68 4.86 5.23
CA PHE A 82 -6.14 5.88 4.36
C PHE A 82 -5.89 7.20 5.09
N THR A 83 -4.97 7.98 4.52
CA THR A 83 -4.65 9.33 4.95
C THR A 83 -4.76 10.27 3.75
N ILE A 84 -5.29 11.46 3.98
CA ILE A 84 -5.33 12.51 2.95
C ILE A 84 -4.23 13.53 3.28
N TYR A 85 -3.36 13.82 2.33
CA TYR A 85 -2.34 14.87 2.46
C TYR A 85 -2.65 16.04 1.54
N LYS A 86 -2.10 17.22 1.87
CA LYS A 86 -2.02 18.31 0.91
C LYS A 86 -0.92 17.98 -0.08
N ALA A 87 -1.24 17.96 -1.37
CA ALA A 87 -0.23 17.72 -2.38
C ALA A 87 0.66 18.97 -2.54
N ASN A 88 1.91 18.75 -2.94
CA ASN A 88 2.88 19.83 -3.18
C ASN A 88 2.66 20.57 -4.51
N CYS A 89 1.59 20.28 -5.25
CA CYS A 89 1.16 21.00 -6.44
C CYS A 89 -0.17 21.74 -6.22
N LYS A 90 -0.50 22.69 -7.10
CA LYS A 90 -1.65 23.62 -6.95
C LYS A 90 -2.94 22.91 -6.53
N LYS A 91 -3.38 23.17 -5.29
CA LYS A 91 -4.72 22.82 -4.74
C LYS A 91 -5.14 21.35 -4.89
N ASP A 92 -4.20 20.44 -5.09
CA ASP A 92 -4.51 19.01 -5.12
C ASP A 92 -4.28 18.37 -3.76
N ILE A 93 -4.98 17.27 -3.55
CA ILE A 93 -4.86 16.42 -2.38
C ILE A 93 -4.35 15.05 -2.83
N GLU A 94 -3.53 14.46 -1.99
CA GLU A 94 -2.98 13.13 -2.18
C GLU A 94 -3.71 12.18 -1.23
N VAL A 95 -4.05 10.97 -1.70
CA VAL A 95 -4.61 9.92 -0.85
C VAL A 95 -3.62 8.78 -0.81
N GLU A 96 -3.19 8.43 0.40
CA GLU A 96 -2.36 7.28 0.69
C GLU A 96 -3.22 6.21 1.33
N PHE A 97 -3.25 5.03 0.72
CA PHE A 97 -3.94 3.84 1.19
C PHE A 97 -2.92 2.88 1.78
N ILE A 98 -3.20 2.32 2.95
CA ILE A 98 -2.46 1.19 3.54
C ILE A 98 -3.21 -0.09 3.19
N LEU A 99 -2.52 -1.06 2.60
CA LEU A 99 -3.09 -2.31 2.12
C LEU A 99 -2.77 -3.48 3.04
N ASN A 100 -3.75 -4.35 3.26
CA ASN A 100 -3.61 -5.57 4.07
C ASN A 100 -3.20 -6.81 3.25
N TRP A 101 -2.63 -6.61 2.06
CA TRP A 101 -2.31 -7.69 1.13
C TRP A 101 -1.16 -8.57 1.58
N THR A 102 -0.37 -8.09 2.53
CA THR A 102 0.75 -8.83 3.12
C THR A 102 0.89 -8.50 4.59
N LYS A 103 1.53 -9.41 5.32
CA LYS A 103 1.96 -9.22 6.72
C LYS A 103 3.47 -9.02 6.85
N ASN A 104 4.16 -9.06 5.71
CA ASN A 104 5.62 -9.10 5.62
C ASN A 104 6.22 -7.73 5.23
N ALA A 105 5.40 -6.69 5.16
CA ALA A 105 5.77 -5.32 4.87
C ALA A 105 4.53 -4.45 5.07
N THR A 106 4.70 -3.14 5.18
CA THR A 106 3.59 -2.22 5.00
C THR A 106 3.52 -1.83 3.52
N LEU A 107 2.43 -2.22 2.86
CA LEU A 107 2.19 -1.91 1.47
C LEU A 107 1.29 -0.68 1.37
N TYR A 108 1.67 0.27 0.54
CA TYR A 108 0.87 1.46 0.31
C TYR A 108 0.63 1.70 -1.17
N LEU A 109 -0.54 2.27 -1.45
CA LEU A 109 -0.87 2.87 -2.73
C LEU A 109 -1.15 4.33 -2.53
N VAL A 110 -0.46 5.17 -3.29
CA VAL A 110 -0.64 6.62 -3.26
C VAL A 110 -1.27 7.04 -4.56
N LYS A 111 -2.42 7.72 -4.47
CA LYS A 111 -3.04 8.41 -5.58
C LYS A 111 -2.79 9.89 -5.44
N ASN A 112 -2.13 10.43 -6.45
CA ASN A 112 -1.89 11.84 -6.60
C ASN A 112 -2.38 12.31 -7.98
N ASN A 113 -2.76 13.59 -8.06
CA ASN A 113 -3.08 14.28 -9.30
C ASN A 113 -1.93 15.20 -9.78
N CYS A 114 -0.88 15.38 -8.99
CA CYS A 114 0.35 15.98 -9.49
C CYS A 114 1.09 14.99 -10.40
N ASN A 115 1.59 15.49 -11.52
CA ASN A 115 2.53 14.76 -12.37
C ASN A 115 3.88 14.58 -11.69
N PHE A 116 3.98 13.65 -10.73
CA PHE A 116 5.27 13.24 -10.17
C PHE A 116 5.95 12.22 -11.08
N ASP A 117 7.25 12.40 -11.31
CA ASP A 117 8.08 11.43 -12.02
C ASP A 117 7.97 10.02 -11.44
N ARG A 118 7.81 9.94 -10.10
CA ARG A 118 7.64 8.67 -9.38
C ARG A 118 6.37 7.89 -9.73
N SER A 119 5.38 8.55 -10.34
CA SER A 119 4.14 7.91 -10.78
C SER A 119 4.20 7.39 -12.22
N LYS A 120 5.26 7.68 -12.97
CA LYS A 120 5.40 7.22 -14.36
C LYS A 120 5.54 5.70 -14.39
N ILE A 121 4.87 5.05 -15.34
CA ILE A 121 5.00 3.60 -15.55
C ILE A 121 6.48 3.26 -15.76
N GLY A 122 6.96 2.24 -15.05
CA GLY A 122 8.35 1.79 -15.11
C GLY A 122 9.31 2.58 -14.23
N TYR A 123 8.84 3.61 -13.52
CA TYR A 123 9.63 4.18 -12.43
C TYR A 123 9.84 3.13 -11.34
N HIS A 124 11.09 2.94 -10.95
CA HIS A 124 11.47 2.06 -9.84
C HIS A 124 12.59 2.72 -9.04
N SER A 125 12.48 2.67 -7.72
CA SER A 125 13.58 3.03 -6.82
C SER A 125 13.52 2.15 -5.59
N LYS A 126 14.68 1.68 -5.13
CA LYS A 126 14.80 0.82 -3.96
C LYS A 126 15.91 1.31 -3.05
N THR A 127 15.58 1.49 -1.78
CA THR A 127 16.53 1.64 -0.66
C THR A 127 16.55 0.35 0.15
N THR A 128 17.28 0.32 1.26
CA THR A 128 17.29 -0.82 2.18
C THR A 128 15.93 -1.09 2.83
N MET A 129 15.12 -0.05 3.01
CA MET A 129 13.86 -0.11 3.77
C MET A 129 12.63 0.16 2.92
N ILE A 130 12.77 0.84 1.78
CA ILE A 130 11.63 1.28 0.97
C ILE A 130 11.86 0.94 -0.49
N GLU A 131 10.85 0.34 -1.11
CA GLU A 131 10.81 0.11 -2.55
C GLU A 131 9.60 0.82 -3.15
N VAL A 132 9.80 1.55 -4.25
CA VAL A 132 8.79 2.41 -4.88
C VAL A 132 8.64 2.05 -6.34
N TRP A 133 7.39 1.95 -6.80
CA TRP A 133 6.99 1.62 -8.17
C TRP A 133 6.00 2.64 -8.70
N GLY A 134 6.27 3.19 -9.88
CA GLY A 134 5.34 4.03 -10.60
C GLY A 134 4.37 3.20 -11.42
N LEU A 135 3.07 3.38 -11.18
CA LEU A 135 2.00 2.56 -11.76
C LEU A 135 1.23 3.29 -12.89
N GLY A 136 1.59 4.55 -13.16
CA GLY A 136 0.94 5.40 -14.15
C GLY A 136 -0.24 6.20 -13.59
N ASN A 137 -0.63 7.25 -14.30
CA ASN A 137 -1.81 8.09 -13.99
C ASN A 137 -1.81 8.64 -12.55
N GLY A 138 -0.63 8.97 -12.01
CA GLY A 138 -0.52 9.50 -10.66
C GLY A 138 -0.60 8.44 -9.55
N TRP A 139 -0.58 7.14 -9.89
CA TRP A 139 -0.47 6.06 -8.92
C TRP A 139 0.99 5.69 -8.65
N ILE A 140 1.28 5.53 -7.37
CA ILE A 140 2.58 5.07 -6.86
C ILE A 140 2.28 3.93 -5.88
N MET A 141 3.03 2.85 -5.97
CA MET A 141 3.08 1.84 -4.92
C MET A 141 4.40 2.00 -4.18
N TRP A 142 4.37 1.95 -2.86
CA TRP A 142 5.59 1.77 -2.09
C TRP A 142 5.44 0.63 -1.10
N ILE A 143 6.55 -0.05 -0.82
CA ILE A 143 6.66 -1.19 0.08
C ILE A 143 7.67 -0.78 1.14
N ASP A 144 7.22 -0.71 2.39
CA ASP A 144 8.06 -0.42 3.56
C ASP A 144 8.35 -1.73 4.30
N TYR A 145 9.64 -2.07 4.36
CA TYR A 145 10.16 -3.28 4.97
C TYR A 145 10.54 -3.07 6.45
N ASP A 146 10.49 -1.85 6.98
CA ASP A 146 11.02 -1.48 8.31
C ASP A 146 10.10 -1.87 9.50
N PHE A 147 8.92 -2.47 9.21
CA PHE A 147 7.88 -2.75 10.20
C PHE A 147 7.69 -4.24 10.57
N ILE A 148 8.71 -5.09 10.40
CA ILE A 148 8.71 -6.49 10.91
C ILE A 148 9.78 -6.69 11.98
#